data_AF-A0A497P0I4-F1
#
_entry.id   AF-A0A497P0I4-F1
#
_cell.length_a   1.000
_cell.length_b   1.000
_cell.length_c   1.000
_cell.angle_alpha   90.00
_cell.angle_beta   90.00
_cell.angle_gamma   90.00
#
_symmetry.space_group_name_H-M   'P 1'
#
loop_
_entity.id
_entity.type
_entity.pdbx_description
1 polymer ?
#
loop_
_entity_poly.entity_id
_entity_poly.type
_entity_poly.pdbx_seq_one_letter_code
_entity_poly.pdbx_strand_id
1 'polypeptide(L)'
;TYYLHECLKITIDAVTYTVKSVEKNVSFVIKGDVLPTATSFELPAPFYFHGTVIQTNQELINFDQFDKLPMAYLLEVLEDDFFNRDEINDRESDIRLFFLTTANFADWKTGDHYKSAIEPMRSVAYNFINVLNNSKLINIFATYTLINRVNFGVYTTDKGKTTEIFNDNTSGVELRLTLPIRKVLNCNNICN
;
A
#
# COMPACT_ATOMS: atom_id res chain seq x y z
N THR A 1 -14.86 -2.92 -4.89
CA THR A 1 -14.50 -1.52 -4.59
C THR A 1 -13.46 -1.49 -3.47
N TYR A 2 -12.26 -2.05 -3.71
CA TYR A 2 -11.25 -2.34 -2.67
C TYR A 2 -10.72 -1.08 -1.98
N TYR A 3 -9.85 -0.34 -2.68
CA TYR A 3 -9.22 0.86 -2.14
C TYR A 3 -9.96 2.14 -2.53
N LEU A 4 -11.03 2.01 -3.32
CA LEU A 4 -11.80 3.17 -3.80
C LEU A 4 -12.43 3.90 -2.62
N HIS A 5 -12.29 5.21 -2.63
CA HIS A 5 -12.94 6.12 -1.68
C HIS A 5 -13.33 7.42 -2.39
N GLU A 6 -14.12 8.25 -1.71
CA GLU A 6 -14.63 9.51 -2.24
C GLU A 6 -13.48 10.47 -2.60
N CYS A 7 -13.66 11.24 -3.67
CA CYS A 7 -12.68 12.17 -4.24
C CYS A 7 -11.42 11.51 -4.84
N LEU A 8 -11.30 10.18 -4.82
CA LEU A 8 -10.26 9.50 -5.58
C LEU A 8 -10.49 9.67 -7.09
N LYS A 9 -9.43 9.92 -7.84
CA LYS A 9 -9.48 9.94 -9.30
C LYS A 9 -9.16 8.54 -9.85
N ILE A 10 -9.83 8.15 -10.92
CA ILE A 10 -9.59 6.89 -11.65
C ILE A 10 -9.69 7.13 -13.16
N THR A 11 -9.02 6.31 -13.95
CA THR A 11 -9.10 6.40 -15.43
C THR A 11 -9.87 5.20 -15.96
N ILE A 12 -10.91 5.45 -16.78
CA ILE A 12 -11.70 4.45 -17.50
C ILE A 12 -11.69 4.88 -18.98
N ASP A 13 -11.28 3.99 -19.89
CA ASP A 13 -11.17 4.29 -21.34
C ASP A 13 -10.41 5.58 -21.68
N ALA A 14 -9.27 5.80 -21.02
CA ALA A 14 -8.45 7.01 -21.15
C ALA A 14 -9.13 8.32 -20.73
N VAL A 15 -10.30 8.25 -20.07
CA VAL A 15 -10.98 9.39 -19.46
C VAL A 15 -10.83 9.34 -17.94
N THR A 16 -10.42 10.45 -17.34
CA THR A 16 -10.29 10.56 -15.89
C THR A 16 -11.61 10.97 -15.25
N TYR A 17 -12.00 10.22 -14.23
CA TYR A 17 -13.21 10.41 -13.44
C TYR A 17 -12.86 10.63 -11.97
N THR A 18 -13.72 11.36 -11.26
CA THR A 18 -13.66 11.49 -9.80
C THR A 18 -14.73 10.61 -9.17
N VAL A 19 -14.34 9.76 -8.22
CA VAL A 19 -15.26 8.94 -7.43
C VAL A 19 -16.07 9.86 -6.50
N LYS A 20 -17.39 9.79 -6.60
CA LYS A 20 -18.33 10.61 -5.82
C LYS A 20 -18.82 9.88 -4.57
N SER A 21 -19.08 8.58 -4.68
CA SER A 21 -19.51 7.74 -3.56
C SER A 21 -19.13 6.29 -3.81
N VAL A 22 -18.91 5.54 -2.74
CA VAL A 22 -18.57 4.12 -2.81
C VAL A 22 -19.44 3.35 -1.83
N GLU A 23 -20.09 2.30 -2.32
CA GLU A 23 -20.67 1.25 -1.52
C GLU A 23 -19.74 0.03 -1.56
N LYS A 24 -19.23 -0.34 -0.40
CA LYS A 24 -18.18 -1.36 -0.28
C LYS A 24 -18.67 -2.70 -0.82
N ASN A 25 -17.91 -3.27 -1.74
CA ASN A 25 -18.19 -4.52 -2.46
C ASN A 25 -19.50 -4.57 -3.25
N VAL A 26 -20.15 -3.43 -3.50
CA VAL A 26 -21.41 -3.38 -4.25
C VAL A 26 -21.29 -2.48 -5.47
N SER A 27 -21.10 -1.17 -5.27
CA SER A 27 -21.16 -0.19 -6.36
C SER A 27 -20.34 1.06 -6.02
N PHE A 28 -20.09 1.92 -7.02
CA PHE A 28 -19.55 3.25 -6.80
C PHE A 28 -20.07 4.20 -7.88
N VAL A 29 -20.16 5.48 -7.55
CA VAL A 29 -20.61 6.53 -8.46
C VAL A 29 -19.42 7.38 -8.86
N ILE A 30 -19.32 7.68 -10.14
CA ILE A 30 -18.28 8.53 -10.71
C ILE A 30 -18.86 9.84 -11.23
N LYS A 31 -18.02 10.87 -11.30
CA LYS A 31 -18.29 12.16 -11.91
C LYS A 31 -17.23 12.41 -12.99
N GLY A 32 -17.68 12.71 -14.20
CA GLY A 32 -16.85 13.11 -15.33
C GLY A 32 -17.73 13.72 -16.43
N ASP A 33 -17.09 14.30 -17.44
CA ASP A 33 -17.80 15.03 -18.51
C ASP A 33 -18.36 14.10 -19.60
N VAL A 34 -17.85 12.86 -19.67
CA VAL A 34 -18.21 11.87 -20.70
C VAL A 34 -18.71 10.59 -20.03
N LEU A 35 -19.80 10.00 -20.54
CA LEU A 35 -20.26 8.70 -20.04
C LEU A 35 -19.26 7.59 -20.41
N PRO A 36 -18.89 6.70 -19.48
CA PRO A 36 -18.03 5.57 -19.81
C PRO A 36 -18.65 4.68 -20.89
N THR A 37 -17.84 4.29 -21.86
CA THR A 37 -18.24 3.33 -22.91
C THR A 37 -17.93 1.89 -22.53
N ALA A 38 -16.89 1.67 -21.71
CA ALA A 38 -16.54 0.36 -21.19
C ALA A 38 -17.65 -0.25 -20.32
N THR A 39 -17.96 -1.50 -20.60
CA THR A 39 -18.86 -2.33 -19.81
C THR A 39 -18.17 -3.01 -18.64
N SER A 40 -16.85 -3.15 -18.70
CA SER A 40 -15.99 -3.62 -17.60
C SER A 40 -14.66 -2.88 -17.62
N PHE A 41 -14.10 -2.65 -16.45
CA PHE A 41 -12.75 -2.11 -16.29
C PHE A 41 -12.07 -2.82 -15.12
N GLU A 42 -10.74 -2.91 -15.18
CA GLU A 42 -9.94 -3.40 -14.07
C GLU A 42 -9.49 -2.23 -13.20
N LEU A 43 -9.59 -2.41 -11.89
CA LEU A 43 -9.08 -1.42 -10.96
C LEU A 43 -7.54 -1.55 -10.92
N PRO A 44 -6.76 -0.49 -11.23
CA PRO A 44 -5.31 -0.59 -11.26
C PRO A 44 -4.74 -0.98 -9.89
N ALA A 45 -3.56 -1.59 -9.85
CA ALA A 45 -2.88 -1.79 -8.58
C ALA A 45 -2.43 -0.44 -7.99
N PRO A 46 -2.34 -0.30 -6.65
CA PRO A 46 -1.65 0.84 -6.05
C PRO A 46 -0.23 0.99 -6.60
N PHE A 47 0.25 2.22 -6.72
CA PHE A 47 1.62 2.51 -7.12
C PHE A 47 2.60 1.89 -6.12
N TYR A 48 3.71 1.35 -6.61
CA TYR A 48 4.72 0.75 -5.74
C TYR A 48 5.96 1.62 -5.69
N PHE A 49 6.37 1.98 -4.47
CA PHE A 49 7.60 2.71 -4.20
C PHE A 49 8.42 1.96 -3.16
N HIS A 50 9.74 2.12 -3.19
CA HIS A 50 10.63 1.53 -2.22
C HIS A 50 11.86 2.42 -2.00
N GLY A 51 12.50 2.27 -0.86
CA GLY A 51 13.72 2.99 -0.54
C GLY A 51 13.76 3.47 0.90
N THR A 52 14.74 4.31 1.20
CA THR A 52 14.71 5.09 2.44
C THR A 52 13.66 6.20 2.34
N VAL A 53 13.21 6.70 3.50
CA VAL A 53 12.27 7.82 3.57
C VAL A 53 12.74 9.02 2.74
N ILE A 54 14.03 9.37 2.84
CA ILE A 54 14.59 10.55 2.17
C ILE A 54 14.61 10.36 0.65
N GLN A 55 15.08 9.22 0.17
CA GLN A 55 15.16 8.93 -1.27
C GLN A 55 13.78 8.89 -1.90
N THR A 56 12.86 8.17 -1.26
CA THR A 56 11.49 8.05 -1.76
C THR A 56 10.79 9.40 -1.76
N ASN A 57 10.99 10.23 -0.71
CA ASN A 57 10.42 11.58 -0.70
C ASN A 57 10.97 12.46 -1.84
N GLN A 58 12.27 12.35 -2.16
CA GLN A 58 12.86 13.06 -3.31
C GLN A 58 12.28 12.61 -4.64
N GLU A 59 11.98 11.33 -4.79
CA GLU A 59 11.32 10.78 -5.98
C GLU A 59 9.88 11.29 -6.10
N LEU A 60 9.10 11.20 -5.02
CA LEU A 60 7.68 11.56 -4.97
C LEU A 60 7.40 13.05 -5.18
N ILE A 61 8.38 13.94 -4.97
CA ILE A 61 8.24 15.38 -5.26
C ILE A 61 8.03 15.64 -6.75
N ASN A 62 8.49 14.75 -7.64
CA ASN A 62 8.34 14.92 -9.08
C ASN A 62 6.99 14.41 -9.63
N PHE A 63 6.15 13.84 -8.78
CA PHE A 63 4.86 13.27 -9.16
C PHE A 63 3.71 14.08 -8.56
N ASP A 64 2.69 14.35 -9.38
CA ASP A 64 1.41 14.83 -8.88
C ASP A 64 0.74 13.77 -8.01
N GLN A 65 -0.10 14.18 -7.06
CA GLN A 65 -0.75 13.28 -6.12
C GLN A 65 -1.53 12.14 -6.79
N PHE A 66 -2.11 12.40 -7.97
CA PHE A 66 -2.84 11.41 -8.76
C PHE A 66 -1.92 10.31 -9.33
N ASP A 67 -0.69 10.65 -9.66
CA ASP A 67 0.28 9.75 -10.30
C ASP A 67 1.13 8.97 -9.28
N LYS A 68 0.86 9.17 -7.99
CA LYS A 68 1.53 8.44 -6.90
C LYS A 68 0.60 7.88 -5.83
N LEU A 69 -0.69 8.23 -5.79
CA LEU A 69 -1.64 7.70 -4.80
C LEU A 69 -2.86 7.01 -5.45
N PRO A 70 -3.34 5.89 -4.89
CA PRO A 70 -2.83 5.22 -3.68
C PRO A 70 -1.52 4.48 -3.95
N MET A 71 -0.70 4.34 -2.91
CA MET A 71 0.59 3.63 -2.99
C MET A 71 0.76 2.54 -1.95
N ALA A 72 1.59 1.57 -2.29
CA ALA A 72 2.30 0.66 -1.40
C ALA A 72 3.78 1.08 -1.36
N TYR A 73 4.25 1.57 -0.22
CA TYR A 73 5.64 2.00 -0.01
C TYR A 73 6.39 1.02 0.90
N LEU A 74 7.44 0.38 0.39
CA LEU A 74 8.34 -0.47 1.17
C LEU A 74 9.49 0.36 1.75
N LEU A 75 9.59 0.42 3.08
CA LEU A 75 10.75 1.03 3.72
C LEU A 75 11.93 0.06 3.66
N GLU A 76 12.93 0.38 2.84
CA GLU A 76 14.15 -0.43 2.63
C GLU A 76 15.18 -0.22 3.76
N VAL A 77 14.73 -0.40 4.99
CA VAL A 77 15.60 -0.69 6.12
C VAL A 77 15.31 -2.13 6.49
N LEU A 78 15.70 -3.04 5.60
CA LEU A 78 15.46 -4.47 5.72
C LEU A 78 16.52 -5.08 6.65
N GLU A 79 16.05 -5.86 7.60
CA GLU A 79 16.88 -6.68 8.46
C GLU A 79 16.62 -8.14 8.07
N ASP A 80 17.66 -8.79 7.54
CA ASP A 80 17.58 -10.15 7.00
C ASP A 80 18.42 -11.11 7.85
N ASP A 81 17.79 -12.15 8.37
CA ASP A 81 18.45 -13.27 9.03
C ASP A 81 18.55 -14.45 8.04
N PHE A 82 19.76 -14.75 7.59
CA PHE A 82 20.01 -15.84 6.65
C PHE A 82 20.27 -17.17 7.36
N PHE A 83 19.57 -18.22 6.93
CA PHE A 83 19.70 -19.55 7.51
C PHE A 83 20.58 -20.48 6.66
N ASN A 84 21.43 -21.26 7.32
CA ASN A 84 22.38 -22.17 6.68
C ASN A 84 21.77 -23.56 6.38
N ARG A 85 22.60 -24.53 5.95
CA ARG A 85 22.15 -25.87 5.56
C ARG A 85 21.40 -26.52 6.72
N ASP A 86 20.19 -27.00 6.42
CA ASP A 86 19.22 -27.73 7.27
C ASP A 86 17.91 -26.98 7.57
N GLU A 87 17.83 -25.68 7.30
CA GLU A 87 16.55 -24.93 7.39
C GLU A 87 15.76 -24.93 6.08
N ILE A 88 14.43 -24.97 6.17
CA ILE A 88 13.50 -24.84 5.02
C ILE A 88 13.51 -23.41 4.48
N ASN A 89 13.66 -22.44 5.38
CA ASN A 89 13.75 -21.02 5.04
C ASN A 89 15.18 -20.70 4.56
N ASP A 90 15.28 -19.84 3.56
CA ASP A 90 16.52 -19.22 3.09
C ASP A 90 16.89 -18.07 4.02
N ARG A 91 15.91 -17.21 4.29
CA ARG A 91 16.03 -16.09 5.23
C ARG A 91 14.69 -15.70 5.82
N GLU A 92 14.75 -14.98 6.93
CA GLU A 92 13.65 -14.19 7.47
C GLU A 92 13.95 -12.72 7.26
N SER A 93 12.95 -11.97 6.80
CA SER A 93 13.10 -10.55 6.44
C SER A 93 12.07 -9.72 7.19
N ASP A 94 12.52 -8.77 8.00
CA ASP A 94 11.64 -7.83 8.69
C ASP A 94 11.23 -6.71 7.73
N ILE A 95 9.96 -6.75 7.31
CA ILE A 95 9.42 -5.81 6.34
C ILE A 95 8.47 -4.80 6.99
N ARG A 96 8.58 -3.56 6.53
CA ARG A 96 7.70 -2.44 6.89
C ARG A 96 7.12 -1.84 5.62
N LEU A 97 5.84 -2.12 5.38
CA LEU A 97 5.12 -1.71 4.18
C LEU A 97 4.02 -0.72 4.56
N PHE A 98 3.88 0.36 3.80
CA PHE A 98 2.89 1.39 4.03
C PHE A 98 1.90 1.41 2.88
N PHE A 99 0.62 1.22 3.17
CA PHE A 99 -0.47 1.40 2.21
C PHE A 99 -1.10 2.76 2.47
N LEU A 100 -0.93 3.69 1.54
CA LEU A 100 -1.25 5.11 1.73
C LEU A 100 -2.13 5.63 0.61
N THR A 101 -3.02 6.55 0.97
CA THR A 101 -3.86 7.26 0.01
C THR A 101 -3.97 8.73 0.39
N THR A 102 -4.47 9.54 -0.54
CA THR A 102 -4.79 10.95 -0.35
C THR A 102 -5.67 11.15 0.88
N ALA A 103 -5.37 12.16 1.66
CA ALA A 103 -6.20 12.62 2.75
C ALA A 103 -6.39 14.14 2.70
N ASN A 104 -7.59 14.61 3.01
CA ASN A 104 -7.90 16.04 3.07
C ASN A 104 -7.88 16.51 4.53
N PHE A 105 -6.73 16.97 5.01
CA PHE A 105 -6.56 17.37 6.41
C PHE A 105 -7.33 18.63 6.80
N ALA A 106 -7.72 19.46 5.82
CA ALA A 106 -8.47 20.68 6.09
C ALA A 106 -9.93 20.38 6.45
N ASP A 107 -10.53 19.40 5.78
CA ASP A 107 -11.97 19.12 5.90
C ASP A 107 -12.29 17.82 6.66
N TRP A 108 -11.35 16.87 6.72
CA TRP A 108 -11.61 15.57 7.34
C TRP A 108 -11.50 15.62 8.86
N LYS A 109 -12.51 15.06 9.52
CA LYS A 109 -12.44 14.68 10.93
C LYS A 109 -11.84 13.29 11.05
N THR A 110 -11.50 12.88 12.27
CA THR A 110 -10.96 11.54 12.54
C THR A 110 -11.79 10.42 11.90
N GLY A 111 -13.12 10.47 11.99
CA GLY A 111 -13.99 9.46 11.37
C GLY A 111 -13.85 9.38 9.84
N ASP A 112 -13.63 10.52 9.19
CA ASP A 112 -13.47 10.58 7.73
C ASP A 112 -12.14 9.97 7.30
N HIS A 113 -11.05 10.19 8.04
CA HIS A 113 -9.80 9.49 7.80
C HIS A 113 -9.96 7.97 7.90
N TYR A 114 -10.73 7.50 8.87
CA TYR A 114 -10.95 6.06 9.03
C TYR A 114 -11.73 5.49 7.85
N LYS A 115 -12.86 6.10 7.51
CA LYS A 115 -13.74 5.66 6.42
C LYS A 115 -13.05 5.74 5.05
N SER A 116 -12.36 6.85 4.77
CA SER A 116 -11.88 7.16 3.42
C SER A 116 -10.42 6.75 3.18
N ALA A 117 -9.61 6.56 4.22
CA ALA A 117 -8.20 6.16 4.05
C ALA A 117 -7.84 4.87 4.80
N ILE A 118 -8.16 4.76 6.09
CA ILE A 118 -7.73 3.61 6.89
C ILE A 118 -8.42 2.32 6.42
N GLU A 119 -9.74 2.29 6.34
CA GLU A 119 -10.49 1.08 5.97
C GLU A 119 -10.18 0.58 4.56
N PRO A 120 -10.09 1.44 3.51
CA PRO A 120 -9.69 1.01 2.18
C PRO A 120 -8.25 0.48 2.16
N MET A 121 -7.30 1.16 2.81
CA MET A 121 -5.90 0.72 2.84
C MET A 121 -5.71 -0.55 3.68
N ARG A 122 -6.49 -0.77 4.74
CA ARG A 122 -6.55 -2.07 5.44
C ARG A 122 -7.01 -3.18 4.51
N SER A 123 -8.01 -2.93 3.66
CA SER A 123 -8.47 -3.92 2.68
C SER A 123 -7.37 -4.32 1.70
N VAL A 124 -6.53 -3.37 1.28
CA VAL A 124 -5.34 -3.65 0.45
C VAL A 124 -4.32 -4.48 1.22
N ALA A 125 -4.03 -4.12 2.47
CA ALA A 125 -3.09 -4.86 3.32
C ALA A 125 -3.55 -6.31 3.56
N TYR A 126 -4.85 -6.53 3.80
CA TYR A 126 -5.41 -7.88 3.93
C TYR A 126 -5.29 -8.68 2.63
N ASN A 127 -5.52 -8.04 1.48
CA ASN A 127 -5.32 -8.70 0.19
C ASN A 127 -3.85 -9.09 -0.02
N PHE A 128 -2.91 -8.22 0.37
CA PHE A 128 -1.48 -8.52 0.30
C PHE A 128 -1.10 -9.71 1.19
N ILE A 129 -1.57 -9.75 2.44
CA ILE A 129 -1.38 -10.90 3.34
C ILE A 129 -1.99 -12.18 2.75
N ASN A 130 -3.17 -12.09 2.12
CA ASN A 130 -3.77 -13.24 1.45
C ASN A 130 -2.90 -13.74 0.29
N VAL A 131 -2.34 -12.84 -0.52
CA VAL A 131 -1.40 -13.21 -1.59
C VAL A 131 -0.14 -13.88 -1.03
N LEU A 132 0.41 -13.35 0.07
CA LEU A 132 1.57 -13.96 0.74
C LEU A 132 1.28 -15.36 1.27
N ASN A 133 0.14 -15.55 1.94
CA ASN A 133 -0.28 -16.86 2.48
C ASN A 133 -0.48 -17.93 1.39
N ASN A 134 -0.81 -17.50 0.17
CA ASN A 134 -0.98 -18.40 -0.97
C ASN A 134 0.30 -18.57 -1.81
N SER A 135 1.39 -17.87 -1.46
CA SER A 135 2.65 -17.93 -2.19
C SER A 135 3.44 -19.18 -1.82
N LYS A 136 3.93 -19.92 -2.83
CA LYS A 136 4.84 -21.05 -2.60
C LYS A 136 6.22 -20.63 -2.12
N LEU A 137 6.58 -19.35 -2.29
CA LEU A 137 7.87 -18.78 -1.93
C LEU A 137 7.95 -18.37 -0.46
N ILE A 138 6.80 -18.19 0.19
CA ILE A 138 6.69 -17.73 1.57
C ILE A 138 6.28 -18.92 2.43
N ASN A 139 6.97 -19.12 3.54
CA ASN A 139 6.57 -20.11 4.53
C ASN A 139 5.48 -19.55 5.44
N ILE A 140 4.89 -20.39 6.28
CA ILE A 140 3.85 -19.94 7.21
C ILE A 140 4.46 -18.93 8.20
N PHE A 141 3.87 -17.74 8.31
CA PHE A 141 4.19 -16.74 9.34
C PHE A 141 3.00 -16.58 10.29
N ALA A 142 3.28 -16.51 11.59
CA ALA A 142 2.24 -16.61 12.62
C ALA A 142 1.48 -15.29 12.85
N THR A 143 2.18 -14.16 12.74
CA THR A 143 1.63 -12.85 13.11
C THR A 143 2.09 -11.76 12.15
N TYR A 144 1.27 -10.73 12.05
CA TYR A 144 1.61 -9.47 11.42
C TYR A 144 0.90 -8.34 12.19
N THR A 145 1.46 -7.15 12.17
CA THR A 145 0.92 -5.98 12.85
C THR A 145 0.43 -4.97 11.83
N LEU A 146 -0.82 -4.50 12.01
CA LEU A 146 -1.36 -3.37 11.26
C LEU A 146 -1.50 -2.16 12.19
N ILE A 147 -0.86 -1.06 11.81
CA ILE A 147 -0.89 0.20 12.56
C ILE A 147 -1.62 1.23 11.72
N ASN A 148 -2.66 1.85 12.28
CA ASN A 148 -3.35 2.95 11.62
C ASN A 148 -2.44 4.19 11.63
N ARG A 149 -2.22 4.75 10.45
CA ARG A 149 -1.42 5.96 10.25
C ARG A 149 -2.33 7.07 9.73
N VAL A 150 -2.97 7.77 10.65
CA VAL A 150 -3.72 9.00 10.35
C VAL A 150 -2.71 10.15 10.29
N ASN A 151 -2.82 11.00 9.28
CA ASN A 151 -1.91 12.13 9.05
C ASN A 151 -0.45 11.69 8.87
N PHE A 152 -0.27 10.62 8.08
CA PHE A 152 1.04 10.12 7.73
C PHE A 152 1.76 11.17 6.86
N GLY A 153 2.85 11.72 7.39
CA GLY A 153 3.54 12.86 6.80
C GLY A 153 3.75 14.01 7.78
N VAL A 154 2.93 14.14 8.85
CA VAL A 154 3.06 15.25 9.81
C VAL A 154 3.24 14.69 11.24
N TYR A 155 4.45 14.80 11.78
CA TYR A 155 4.69 14.63 13.22
C TYR A 155 5.06 15.98 13.84
N THR A 156 4.18 16.53 14.65
CA THR A 156 4.49 17.62 15.58
C THR A 156 5.12 17.03 16.82
N THR A 157 6.45 17.07 16.94
CA THR A 157 7.11 16.88 18.24
C THR A 157 7.10 18.18 19.04
N ASP A 158 7.09 18.08 20.39
CA ASP A 158 6.95 19.15 21.40
C ASP A 158 8.02 20.27 21.40
N LYS A 159 8.75 20.48 20.29
CA LYS A 159 9.76 21.54 20.14
C LYS A 159 9.66 22.32 18.82
N GLY A 160 8.51 22.30 18.15
CA GLY A 160 8.25 23.17 16.99
C GLY A 160 9.04 22.83 15.72
N LYS A 161 9.63 21.63 15.65
CA LYS A 161 10.27 21.12 14.43
C LYS A 161 9.47 19.92 13.93
N THR A 162 8.80 20.10 12.80
CA THR A 162 8.08 19.03 12.10
C THR A 162 9.10 18.18 11.37
N THR A 163 9.12 16.88 11.63
CA THR A 163 9.88 15.94 10.78
C THR A 163 8.85 15.23 9.93
N GLU A 164 8.70 15.69 8.70
CA GLU A 164 7.81 15.05 7.73
C GLU A 164 8.49 13.79 7.20
N ILE A 165 7.77 12.67 7.20
CA ILE A 165 8.25 11.43 6.55
C ILE A 165 8.04 11.58 5.04
N PHE A 166 6.90 12.15 4.63
CA PHE A 166 6.61 12.54 3.26
C PHE A 166 5.95 13.92 3.25
N ASN A 167 6.32 14.77 2.30
CA ASN A 167 5.74 16.10 2.11
C ASN A 167 4.38 16.02 1.36
N ASP A 168 3.52 15.11 1.79
CA ASP A 168 2.18 14.89 1.22
C ASP A 168 1.16 14.64 2.34
N ASN A 169 -0.06 15.14 2.16
CA ASN A 169 -1.18 14.87 3.06
C ASN A 169 -1.73 13.47 2.80
N THR A 170 -1.16 12.46 3.48
CA THR A 170 -1.57 11.06 3.33
C THR A 170 -2.09 10.45 4.62
N SER A 171 -2.98 9.47 4.48
CA SER A 171 -3.39 8.58 5.56
C SER A 171 -3.45 7.15 5.04
N GLY A 172 -3.33 6.17 5.95
CA GLY A 172 -3.43 4.77 5.57
C GLY A 172 -2.97 3.84 6.68
N VAL A 173 -2.33 2.73 6.31
CA VAL A 173 -1.86 1.74 7.28
C VAL A 173 -0.42 1.32 7.06
N GLU A 174 0.29 1.09 8.16
CA GLU A 174 1.58 0.42 8.17
C GLU A 174 1.36 -1.05 8.51
N LEU A 175 1.91 -1.91 7.66
CA LEU A 175 2.03 -3.34 7.87
C LEU A 175 3.46 -3.65 8.29
N ARG A 176 3.60 -4.35 9.43
CA ARG A 176 4.87 -4.91 9.89
C ARG A 176 4.75 -6.42 9.97
N LEU A 177 5.69 -7.14 9.36
CA LEU A 177 5.78 -8.58 9.50
C LEU A 177 7.21 -9.06 9.23
N THR A 178 7.53 -10.21 9.81
CA THR A 178 8.70 -11.00 9.47
C THR A 178 8.30 -12.00 8.41
N LEU A 179 8.92 -11.93 7.24
CA LEU A 179 8.65 -12.82 6.12
C LEU A 179 9.65 -13.99 6.09
N PRO A 180 9.21 -15.23 6.36
CA PRO A 180 10.03 -16.40 6.16
C PRO A 180 10.04 -16.78 4.67
N ILE A 181 11.15 -16.51 3.99
CA ILE A 181 11.33 -16.76 2.56
C ILE A 181 11.93 -18.15 2.40
N ARG A 182 11.30 -19.02 1.60
CA ARG A 182 11.75 -20.40 1.38
C ARG A 182 12.96 -20.48 0.46
N LYS A 183 13.80 -21.49 0.68
CA LYS A 183 14.84 -21.88 -0.29
C LYS A 183 14.19 -22.34 -1.59
N VAL A 184 14.70 -21.83 -2.71
CA VAL A 184 14.33 -22.34 -4.04
C VAL A 184 15.10 -23.63 -4.28
N LEU A 185 14.42 -24.77 -4.16
CA LEU A 185 14.98 -26.07 -4.52
C LEU A 185 14.98 -26.19 -6.05
N ASN A 186 16.09 -25.82 -6.69
CA ASN A 186 16.35 -26.23 -8.06
C ASN A 186 16.66 -27.73 -8.06
N CYS A 187 15.63 -28.56 -8.23
CA CYS A 187 15.84 -29.94 -8.64
C CYS A 187 16.36 -29.91 -10.08
N ASN A 188 17.68 -29.75 -10.24
CA ASN A 188 18.33 -30.12 -11.49
C ASN A 188 18.07 -31.63 -11.65
N ASN A 189 17.16 -31.98 -12.56
CA ASN A 189 17.10 -33.34 -13.08
C ASN A 189 18.47 -33.62 -13.71
N ILE A 190 19.33 -34.26 -12.94
CA ILE A 190 20.55 -34.86 -13.46
C ILE A 190 20.04 -36.02 -14.31
N CYS A 191 19.91 -35.80 -15.62
CA CYS A 191 19.69 -36.89 -16.56
C CYS A 191 20.90 -37.82 -16.43
N ASN A 192 20.69 -39.01 -15.87
CA ASN A 192 21.60 -40.14 -15.96
C ASN A 192 21.47 -40.82 -17.33
#